data_AF-A0A7L2NRB5-F1
#
_entry.id   AF-A0A7L2NRB5-F1
#
_cell.length_a   1.000
_cell.length_b   1.000
_cell.length_c   1.000
_cell.angle_alpha   90.00
_cell.angle_beta   90.00
_cell.angle_gamma   90.00
#
_symmetry.space_group_name_H-M   'P 1'
#
loop_
_entity.id
_entity.type
_entity.pdbx_description
1 polymer ?
#
loop_
_entity_poly.entity_id
_entity_poly.type
_entity_poly.pdbx_seq_one_letter_code
_entity_poly.pdbx_strand_id
1 'polypeptide(L)' 'CALLLELAAALDTHLSRRATQAPQVTLQLLFLDGEEAFGDWSVTDSLYGARHLAAKMA' A
#
# COMPACT_ATOMS: atom_id res chain seq x y z
N CYS A 1 7.60 -2.58 6.97
CA CYS A 1 7.04 -1.25 6.64
C CYS A 1 8.07 -0.11 6.57
N ALA A 2 9.09 -0.07 7.43
CA ALA A 2 10.05 1.05 7.51
C ALA A 2 10.73 1.41 6.17
N LEU A 3 11.08 0.43 5.34
CA LEU A 3 11.66 0.68 4.02
C LEU A 3 10.76 1.52 3.10
N LEU A 4 9.44 1.33 3.16
CA LEU A 4 8.50 2.12 2.35
C LEU A 4 8.45 3.58 2.81
N LEU A 5 8.55 3.80 4.12
CA LEU A 5 8.61 5.14 4.71
C LEU A 5 9.93 5.83 4.37
N GLU A 6 11.05 5.11 4.48
CA GLU A 6 12.36 5.64 4.13
C GLU A 6 12.45 5.97 2.64
N LEU A 7 11.90 5.12 1.76
CA LEU A 7 11.85 5.40 0.33
C LEU A 7 11.05 6.67 0.03
N ALA A 8 9.89 6.85 0.67
CA ALA A 8 9.09 8.06 0.51
C ALA A 8 9.83 9.30 1.02
N ALA A 9 10.51 9.20 2.16
CA ALA A 9 11.29 10.30 2.74
C ALA A 9 12.51 10.66 1.88
N ALA A 10 13.31 9.67 1.47
CA ALA A 10 14.50 9.88 0.66
C ALA A 10 14.18 10.44 -0.74
N LEU A 11 13.00 10.12 -1.30
CA LEU A 11 12.57 10.57 -2.63
C LEU A 11 11.60 11.76 -2.60
N ASP A 12 11.26 12.31 -1.43
CA ASP A 12 10.20 13.32 -1.27
C ASP A 12 10.33 14.50 -2.24
N THR A 13 11.54 15.06 -2.37
CA THR A 13 11.79 16.17 -3.31
C THR A 13 11.51 15.79 -4.77
N HIS A 14 11.85 14.56 -5.19
CA HIS A 14 11.62 14.09 -6.55
C HIS A 14 10.14 13.78 -6.79
N LEU A 15 9.48 13.11 -5.83
CA LEU A 15 8.06 12.76 -5.91
C LEU A 15 7.18 14.01 -5.91
N SER A 16 7.47 14.98 -5.03
CA SER A 16 6.76 16.26 -4.94
C SER A 16 6.90 17.09 -6.23
N ARG A 17 8.10 17.16 -6.82
CA ARG A 17 8.29 17.82 -8.13
C ARG A 17 7.56 17.09 -9.26
N ARG A 18 7.52 15.76 -9.23
CA ARG A 18 6.82 14.98 -10.25
C ARG A 18 5.31 15.19 -10.16
N ALA A 19 4.76 15.31 -8.97
CA ALA A 19 3.33 15.52 -8.75
C ALA A 19 2.82 16.84 -9.36
N THR A 20 3.61 17.92 -9.35
CA THR A 20 3.22 19.20 -9.98
C THR A 20 3.15 19.15 -11.51
N GLN A 21 3.74 18.12 -12.13
CA GLN A 21 3.74 17.92 -13.58
C GLN A 21 2.53 17.12 -14.09
N ALA A 22 1.54 16.83 -13.22
CA ALA A 22 0.36 16.01 -13.54
C ALA A 22 0.71 14.70 -14.29
N PRO A 23 1.54 13.84 -13.68
CA PRO A 23 2.05 12.66 -14.35
C PRO A 23 0.93 11.64 -14.59
N GLN A 24 0.94 10.94 -15.73
CA GLN A 24 0.00 9.86 -16.01
C GLN A 24 0.15 8.66 -15.05
N VAL A 25 1.32 8.55 -14.40
CA VAL A 25 1.63 7.49 -13.43
C VAL A 25 2.16 8.14 -12.15
N THR A 26 1.67 7.68 -11.00
CA THR A 26 2.08 8.14 -9.68
C THR A 26 2.37 6.95 -8.76
N LEU A 27 2.87 7.24 -7.55
CA LEU A 27 3.18 6.24 -6.53
C LEU A 27 2.09 6.22 -5.45
N GLN A 28 1.64 5.03 -5.08
CA GLN A 28 0.76 4.79 -3.94
C GLN A 28 1.40 3.73 -3.04
N LEU A 29 1.39 3.96 -1.73
CA LEU A 29 1.86 3.00 -0.73
C LEU A 29 0.65 2.53 0.08
N LEU A 30 0.50 1.20 0.19
CA LEU A 30 -0.57 0.58 0.98
C LEU A 30 0.06 -0.14 2.18
N PHE A 31 -0.37 0.23 3.38
CA PHE A 31 -0.04 -0.46 4.62
C PHE A 31 -1.26 -1.25 5.04
N LEU A 32 -1.30 -2.51 4.60
CA LEU A 32 -2.46 -3.38 4.78
C LEU A 32 -2.44 -3.98 6.19
N ASP A 33 -3.63 -4.06 6.78
CA ASP A 33 -3.84 -4.66 8.10
C ASP A 33 -4.47 -6.05 7.98
N GLY A 34 -4.29 -6.88 9.00
CA GLY A 34 -4.82 -8.25 9.06
C GLY A 34 -4.33 -9.11 7.90
N GLU A 35 -3.04 -9.07 7.59
CA GLU A 35 -2.46 -9.97 6.59
C GLU A 35 -2.40 -11.41 7.12
N GLU A 36 -1.98 -11.55 8.37
CA GLU A 36 -1.84 -12.80 9.10
C GLU A 36 -3.19 -13.48 9.40
N ALA A 37 -3.14 -14.80 9.53
CA ALA A 37 -4.25 -15.62 10.03
C ALA A 37 -4.34 -15.55 11.56
N PHE A 38 -5.54 -15.73 12.11
CA PHE A 38 -5.74 -15.93 13.56
C PHE A 38 -5.46 -17.38 13.97
N GLY A 39 -5.77 -18.35 13.11
CA GLY A 39 -5.44 -19.76 13.27
C GLY A 39 -4.60 -20.25 12.11
N ASP A 40 -5.14 -21.18 11.33
CA ASP A 40 -4.47 -21.71 10.15
C ASP A 40 -4.78 -20.87 8.91
N TRP A 41 -3.74 -20.55 8.15
CA TRP A 41 -3.85 -19.79 6.91
C TRP A 41 -4.85 -20.44 5.95
N SER A 42 -5.94 -19.72 5.64
CA SER A 42 -6.99 -20.22 4.75
C SER A 42 -7.62 -19.09 3.94
N VAL A 43 -8.50 -19.44 3.00
CA VAL A 43 -9.22 -18.46 2.16
C VAL A 43 -10.02 -17.44 2.98
N THR A 44 -10.53 -17.86 4.15
CA THR A 44 -11.31 -17.01 5.04
C THR A 44 -10.49 -16.43 6.19
N ASP A 45 -9.42 -17.12 6.60
CA ASP A 45 -8.52 -16.74 7.70
C ASP A 45 -7.15 -16.33 7.16
N SER A 46 -7.12 -15.20 6.46
CA SER A 46 -5.91 -14.49 5.97
C SER A 46 -6.32 -13.23 5.20
N LEU A 47 -5.38 -12.32 4.94
CA LEU A 47 -5.54 -11.24 3.95
C LEU A 47 -6.78 -10.35 4.16
N TYR A 48 -7.20 -10.14 5.40
CA TYR A 48 -8.45 -9.46 5.76
C TYR A 48 -8.55 -8.05 5.16
N GLY A 49 -7.56 -7.19 5.46
CA GLY A 49 -7.55 -5.81 4.96
C GLY A 49 -7.37 -5.74 3.45
N ALA A 50 -6.55 -6.63 2.87
CA ALA A 50 -6.31 -6.69 1.43
C ALA A 50 -7.59 -7.06 0.66
N ARG A 51 -8.32 -8.09 1.09
CA ARG A 51 -9.60 -8.52 0.48
C ARG A 51 -10.64 -7.41 0.57
N HIS A 52 -10.77 -6.78 1.74
CA HIS A 52 -11.71 -5.69 1.94
C HIS A 52 -11.39 -4.47 1.06
N LEU A 53 -10.11 -4.08 0.97
CA LEU A 53 -9.69 -2.97 0.11
C LEU A 53 -9.93 -3.27 -1.37
N ALA A 54 -9.59 -4.47 -1.84
CA ALA A 54 -9.82 -4.88 -3.23
C ALA A 54 -11.30 -4.81 -3.61
N ALA A 55 -12.21 -5.29 -2.74
CA ALA A 55 -13.65 -5.21 -2.97
C ALA A 55 -14.18 -3.77 -3.01
N LYS A 56 -13.56 -2.84 -2.27
CA LYS A 56 -13.93 -1.40 -2.27
C LYS A 56 -13.40 -0.66 -3.50
N MET A 57 -12.32 -1.13 -4.11
CA MET A 57 -11.68 -0.51 -5.27
C MET A 57 -12.15 -1.09 -6.62
N ALA A 58 -12.93 -2.18 -6.60
CA ALA A 58 -13.60 -2.75 -7.76
C ALA A 58 -14.81 -1.90 -8.18
#